data_AF-A0A5J4P9M7-F1
#
_entry.id   AF-A0A5J4P9M7-F1
#
_cell.length_a   1.000
_cell.length_b   1.000
_cell.length_c   1.000
_cell.angle_alpha   90.00
_cell.angle_beta   90.00
_cell.angle_gamma   90.00
#
_symmetry.space_group_name_H-M   'P 1'
#
loop_
_entity.id
_entity.type
_entity.pdbx_description
1 polymer ?
#
loop_
_entity_poly.entity_id
_entity_poly.type
_entity_poly.pdbx_seq_one_letter_code
_entity_poly.pdbx_strand_id
1 'polypeptide(L)'
;KIIYTHLDVIKNVVERNGTLRADFFRDIWNVEKVRKEFDTKEIQFFKDILREGQEKGVFCIDDIDMTAELMHYCIKGIEVPYIRGRIGENLDTETCRKYVTNIVFGALQRNDNL
;
A
#
# COMPACT_ATOMS: atom_id res chain seq x y z
N LYS A 1 -5.78 4.31 -7.22
CA LYS A 1 -4.96 5.54 -7.13
C LYS A 1 -4.24 5.65 -5.79
N ILE A 2 -4.94 5.37 -4.68
CA ILE A 2 -4.43 5.45 -3.29
C ILE A 2 -3.03 4.82 -3.10
N ILE A 3 -2.83 3.57 -3.51
CA ILE A 3 -1.53 2.86 -3.33
C ILE A 3 -0.37 3.60 -4.02
N TYR A 4 -0.56 4.07 -5.25
CA TYR A 4 0.49 4.82 -5.95
C TYR A 4 0.72 6.20 -5.33
N THR A 5 -0.34 6.87 -4.89
CA THR A 5 -0.20 8.14 -4.18
C THR A 5 0.62 7.97 -2.89
N HIS A 6 0.39 6.90 -2.13
CA HIS A 6 1.20 6.57 -0.95
C HIS A 6 2.68 6.36 -1.32
N LEU A 7 2.94 5.48 -2.30
CA LEU A 7 4.30 5.14 -2.72
C LEU A 7 5.05 6.35 -3.30
N ASP A 8 4.38 7.18 -4.10
CA ASP A 8 4.97 8.39 -4.68
C ASP A 8 5.23 9.46 -3.62
N VAL A 9 4.33 9.63 -2.64
CA VAL A 9 4.56 10.58 -1.53
C VAL A 9 5.81 10.17 -0.76
N ILE A 10 5.94 8.89 -0.40
CA ILE A 10 7.10 8.39 0.32
C ILE A 10 8.37 8.53 -0.53
N LYS A 11 8.33 8.12 -1.81
CA LYS A 11 9.46 8.27 -2.73
C LYS A 11 9.92 9.72 -2.84
N ASN A 12 9.00 10.64 -3.08
CA ASN A 12 9.31 12.07 -3.21
C ASN A 12 9.91 12.65 -1.92
N VAL A 13 9.40 12.28 -0.74
CA VAL A 13 9.94 12.75 0.55
C VAL A 13 11.35 12.24 0.77
N VAL A 14 11.61 10.96 0.46
CA VAL A 14 12.92 10.34 0.62
C VAL A 14 13.94 10.88 -0.39
N GLU A 15 13.56 11.03 -1.67
CA GLU A 15 14.47 11.48 -2.72
C GLU A 15 14.86 12.96 -2.60
N ARG A 16 13.93 13.82 -2.18
CA ARG A 16 14.19 15.27 -2.05
C ARG A 16 15.07 15.63 -0.86
N ASN A 17 15.25 14.70 0.08
CA ASN A 17 15.98 14.95 1.32
C ASN A 17 17.14 13.97 1.45
N GLY A 18 18.34 14.36 1.01
CA GLY A 18 19.52 13.48 1.01
C GLY A 18 19.90 12.92 2.40
N THR A 19 19.66 13.67 3.47
CA THR A 19 19.80 13.20 4.86
C THR A 19 18.74 12.19 5.24
N LEU A 20 17.46 12.45 4.96
CA LEU A 20 16.36 11.50 5.17
C LEU A 20 16.55 10.23 4.33
N ARG A 21 17.11 10.31 3.12
CA ARG A 21 17.48 9.12 2.34
C ARG A 21 18.50 8.26 3.07
N ALA A 22 19.53 8.88 3.61
CA ALA A 22 20.57 8.17 4.34
C ALA A 22 20.03 7.62 5.67
N ASP A 23 19.19 8.36 6.38
CA ASP A 23 18.62 7.94 7.66
C ASP A 23 17.53 6.88 7.48
N PHE A 24 16.75 6.96 6.41
CA PHE A 24 15.73 5.96 6.05
C PHE A 24 16.30 4.58 5.78
N PHE A 25 17.48 4.51 5.16
CA PHE A 25 18.14 3.23 4.90
C PHE A 25 19.12 2.80 6.00
N ARG A 26 19.61 3.70 6.86
CA ARG A 26 20.53 3.37 7.95
C ARG A 26 19.82 3.04 9.26
N ASP A 27 18.68 3.66 9.54
CA ASP A 27 17.92 3.46 10.77
C ASP A 27 16.43 3.26 10.47
N ILE A 28 16.14 2.13 9.84
CA ILE A 28 14.75 1.75 9.53
C ILE A 28 13.91 1.64 10.80
N TRP A 29 14.49 1.19 11.92
CA TRP A 29 13.77 1.05 13.18
C TRP A 29 13.24 2.39 13.72
N ASN A 30 14.04 3.44 13.64
CA ASN A 30 13.59 4.78 14.03
C ASN A 30 12.52 5.31 13.07
N VAL A 31 12.65 5.06 11.76
CA VAL A 31 11.62 5.41 10.77
C VAL A 31 10.28 4.72 11.07
N GLU A 32 10.31 3.42 11.36
CA GLU A 32 9.15 2.64 11.73
C GLU A 32 8.50 3.18 13.01
N LYS A 33 9.32 3.50 14.00
CA LYS A 33 8.84 4.07 15.28
C LYS A 33 8.10 5.39 15.09
N VAL A 34 8.64 6.32 14.28
CA VAL A 34 7.99 7.63 14.07
C VAL A 34 6.77 7.53 13.15
N ARG A 35 6.66 6.48 12.33
CA ARG A 35 5.54 6.27 11.39
C ARG A 35 4.38 5.47 11.97
N LYS A 36 4.49 4.91 13.17
CA LYS A 36 3.47 4.06 13.81
C LYS A 36 2.05 4.65 13.81
N GLU A 37 1.92 5.97 14.03
CA GLU A 37 0.61 6.63 13.99
C GLU A 37 0.03 6.69 12.57
N PHE A 38 0.87 6.84 11.55
CA PHE A 38 0.44 6.80 10.16
C PHE A 38 0.00 5.39 9.77
N ASP A 39 0.73 4.37 10.21
CA ASP A 39 0.36 2.96 10.00
C ASP A 39 -1.02 2.66 10.57
N THR A 40 -1.29 3.13 11.80
CA THR A 40 -2.60 2.94 12.46
C THR A 40 -3.73 3.59 11.66
N LYS A 41 -3.51 4.82 11.16
CA LYS A 41 -4.49 5.55 10.34
C LYS A 41 -4.70 4.88 8.99
N GLU A 42 -3.64 4.38 8.36
CA GLU A 42 -3.71 3.69 7.08
C GLU A 42 -4.49 2.37 7.19
N ILE A 43 -4.21 1.58 8.23
CA ILE A 43 -4.96 0.36 8.51
C ILE A 43 -6.45 0.67 8.72
N GLN A 44 -6.77 1.68 9.53
CA GLN A 44 -8.16 2.09 9.74
C GLN A 44 -8.84 2.51 8.43
N PHE A 45 -8.13 3.27 7.59
CA PHE A 45 -8.63 3.68 6.29
C PHE A 45 -8.91 2.49 5.37
N PHE A 46 -8.06 1.45 5.37
CA PHE A 46 -8.34 0.22 4.64
C PHE A 46 -9.55 -0.53 5.19
N LYS A 47 -9.71 -0.61 6.51
CA LYS A 47 -10.90 -1.23 7.13
C LYS A 47 -12.18 -0.57 6.65
N ASP A 48 -12.20 0.76 6.58
CA ASP A 48 -13.38 1.51 6.14
C ASP A 48 -13.70 1.25 4.66
N ILE A 49 -12.68 1.20 3.78
CA ILE A 49 -12.86 0.86 2.37
C ILE A 49 -13.37 -0.57 2.18
N LEU A 50 -12.78 -1.54 2.89
CA LEU A 50 -13.15 -2.95 2.78
C LEU A 50 -14.57 -3.18 3.29
N ARG A 51 -14.95 -2.54 4.41
CA ARG A 51 -16.31 -2.57 4.95
C ARG A 51 -17.31 -1.99 3.96
N GLU A 52 -17.04 -0.81 3.41
CA GLU A 52 -17.90 -0.19 2.39
C GLU A 52 -18.07 -1.10 1.16
N GLY A 53 -16.98 -1.72 0.70
CA GLY A 53 -17.03 -2.63 -0.44
C GLY A 53 -17.80 -3.93 -0.15
N GLN A 54 -17.71 -4.46 1.06
CA GLN A 54 -18.50 -5.62 1.49
C GLN A 54 -19.98 -5.28 1.64
N GLU A 55 -20.33 -4.14 2.23
CA GLU A 55 -21.72 -3.64 2.34
C GLU A 55 -22.37 -3.45 0.97
N LYS A 56 -21.59 -3.02 -0.02
CA LYS A 56 -22.03 -2.87 -1.41
C LYS A 56 -22.01 -4.17 -2.22
N GLY A 57 -21.60 -5.30 -1.63
CA GLY A 57 -21.51 -6.60 -2.29
C GLY A 57 -20.39 -6.72 -3.32
N VAL A 58 -19.42 -5.79 -3.32
CA VAL A 58 -18.27 -5.79 -4.25
C VAL A 58 -17.21 -6.82 -3.84
N PHE A 59 -17.06 -7.06 -2.53
CA PHE A 59 -16.07 -7.98 -1.96
C PHE A 59 -16.72 -9.02 -1.05
N CYS A 60 -16.12 -10.21 -1.00
CA CYS A 60 -16.45 -11.26 -0.03
C CYS A 60 -15.24 -11.45 0.89
N ILE A 61 -15.29 -10.83 2.08
CA ILE A 61 -14.15 -10.78 3.02
C ILE A 61 -14.58 -11.41 4.34
N ASP A 62 -13.86 -12.43 4.79
CA ASP A 62 -14.13 -13.14 6.04
C ASP A 62 -13.74 -12.32 7.27
N ASP A 63 -12.54 -11.71 7.23
CA ASP A 63 -11.99 -10.90 8.31
C ASP A 63 -11.45 -9.58 7.74
N ILE A 64 -12.21 -8.50 7.92
CA ILE A 64 -11.85 -7.15 7.48
C ILE A 64 -10.57 -6.67 8.18
N ASP A 65 -10.42 -6.96 9.48
CA ASP A 65 -9.32 -6.45 10.28
C ASP A 65 -8.00 -7.06 9.81
N MET A 66 -7.96 -8.39 9.68
CA MET A 66 -6.79 -9.12 9.20
C MET A 66 -6.47 -8.75 7.74
N THR A 67 -7.49 -8.59 6.89
CA THR A 67 -7.29 -8.21 5.49
C THR A 67 -6.70 -6.81 5.35
N ALA A 68 -7.17 -5.84 6.14
CA ALA A 68 -6.63 -4.49 6.16
C ALA A 68 -5.17 -4.46 6.62
N GLU A 69 -4.82 -5.23 7.66
CA GLU A 69 -3.44 -5.35 8.14
C GLU A 69 -2.53 -5.98 7.08
N LEU A 70 -2.96 -7.06 6.44
CA LEU A 70 -2.22 -7.69 5.34
C LEU A 70 -1.99 -6.72 4.17
N MET A 71 -3.01 -5.95 3.79
CA MET A 71 -2.88 -4.93 2.74
C MET A 71 -1.84 -3.87 3.12
N HIS A 72 -1.89 -3.34 4.34
CA HIS A 72 -0.91 -2.38 4.84
C HIS A 72 0.51 -2.93 4.76
N TYR A 73 0.77 -4.11 5.32
CA TYR A 73 2.13 -4.67 5.33
C TYR A 73 2.64 -5.05 3.93
N CYS A 74 1.77 -5.47 3.02
CA CYS A 74 2.14 -5.69 1.61
C CYS A 74 2.60 -4.40 0.93
N ILE A 75 1.87 -3.30 1.11
CA ILE A 75 2.22 -1.98 0.53
C ILE A 75 3.51 -1.46 1.17
N LYS A 76 3.62 -1.56 2.49
CA LYS A 76 4.81 -1.15 3.22
C LYS A 76 6.05 -1.93 2.80
N GLY A 77 5.92 -3.25 2.58
CA GLY A 77 6.99 -4.11 2.10
C GLY A 77 7.55 -3.73 0.73
N ILE A 78 6.75 -3.09 -0.13
CA ILE A 78 7.19 -2.64 -1.46
C ILE A 78 7.73 -1.20 -1.50
N GLU A 79 7.63 -0.43 -0.41
CA GLU A 79 8.10 0.96 -0.36
C GLU A 79 9.60 1.08 -0.71
N VAL A 80 10.45 0.30 -0.02
CA VAL A 80 11.91 0.31 -0.24
C VAL A 80 12.29 -0.04 -1.68
N PRO A 81 11.83 -1.17 -2.27
CA PRO A 81 12.16 -1.47 -3.65
C PRO A 81 11.55 -0.47 -4.64
N TYR A 82 10.39 0.14 -4.35
CA TYR A 82 9.80 1.21 -5.18
C TYR A 82 10.65 2.49 -5.16
N ILE A 83 11.07 2.96 -3.97
CA ILE A 83 11.99 4.09 -3.81
C ILE A 83 13.29 3.85 -4.58
N ARG A 84 13.79 2.61 -4.57
CA ARG A 84 15.04 2.22 -5.26
C ARG A 84 14.88 1.98 -6.76
N GLY A 85 13.69 2.18 -7.33
CA GLY A 85 13.43 1.91 -8.74
C GLY A 85 13.36 0.42 -9.13
N ARG A 86 13.44 -0.50 -8.16
CA ARG A 86 13.44 -1.95 -8.44
C ARG A 86 12.05 -2.48 -8.83
N ILE A 87 11.00 -1.73 -8.52
CA ILE A 87 9.61 -2.06 -8.85
C ILE A 87 8.97 -0.83 -9.49
N GLY A 88 8.26 -1.03 -10.60
CA GLY A 88 7.42 0.00 -11.20
C GLY A 88 8.14 1.11 -11.98
N GLU A 89 9.47 1.18 -11.97
CA GLU A 89 10.23 2.28 -12.58
C GLU A 89 10.05 2.41 -14.10
N ASN A 90 9.76 1.30 -14.78
CA ASN A 90 9.54 1.25 -16.24
C ASN A 90 8.10 0.88 -16.62
N LEU A 91 7.16 0.86 -15.67
CA LEU A 91 5.77 0.53 -15.96
C LEU A 91 4.99 1.82 -16.18
N ASP A 92 4.32 1.91 -17.33
CA ASP A 92 3.32 2.94 -17.54
C ASP A 92 2.16 2.77 -16.53
N THR A 93 1.47 3.87 -16.24
CA THR A 93 0.42 3.91 -15.21
C THR A 93 -0.73 2.93 -15.47
N GLU A 94 -0.99 2.57 -16.73
CA GLU A 94 -2.08 1.67 -17.10
C GLU A 94 -1.71 0.20 -16.83
N THR A 95 -0.52 -0.22 -17.27
CA THR A 95 0.01 -1.56 -16.98
C THR A 95 0.17 -1.79 -15.48
N CYS A 96 0.65 -0.78 -14.75
CA CYS A 96 0.81 -0.86 -13.31
C CYS A 96 -0.55 -0.95 -12.60
N ARG A 97 -1.56 -0.19 -13.06
CA ARG A 97 -2.94 -0.30 -12.55
C ARG A 97 -3.49 -1.71 -12.77
N LYS A 98 -3.28 -2.30 -13.94
CA LYS A 98 -3.74 -3.66 -14.26
C LYS A 98 -3.16 -4.70 -13.29
N TYR A 99 -1.86 -4.69 -13.02
CA TYR A 99 -1.24 -5.64 -12.09
C TYR A 99 -1.75 -5.48 -10.66
N VAL A 100 -1.85 -4.24 -10.16
CA VAL A 100 -2.37 -3.98 -8.81
C VAL A 100 -3.84 -4.40 -8.70
N THR A 101 -4.67 -4.06 -9.69
CA THR A 101 -6.07 -4.51 -9.75
C THR A 101 -6.16 -6.02 -9.70
N ASN A 102 -5.39 -6.75 -10.51
CA ASN A 102 -5.45 -8.21 -10.56
C ASN A 102 -5.03 -8.86 -9.24
N ILE A 103 -4.00 -8.33 -8.58
CA ILE A 103 -3.54 -8.85 -7.28
C ILE A 103 -4.59 -8.56 -6.20
N VAL A 104 -5.09 -7.32 -6.13
CA VAL A 104 -6.06 -6.92 -5.11
C VAL A 104 -7.39 -7.67 -5.28
N PHE A 105 -7.96 -7.71 -6.48
CA PHE A 105 -9.23 -8.42 -6.71
C PHE A 105 -9.08 -9.95 -6.66
N GLY A 106 -7.91 -10.48 -7.04
CA GLY A 106 -7.61 -11.91 -6.86
C GLY A 106 -7.50 -12.30 -5.39
N ALA A 107 -6.89 -11.44 -4.56
CA ALA A 107 -6.74 -11.67 -3.12
C ALA A 107 -8.05 -11.46 -2.35
N LEU A 108 -8.89 -10.50 -2.76
CA LEU A 108 -10.16 -10.16 -2.11
C LEU A 108 -11.36 -10.99 -2.62
N GLN A 109 -11.10 -12.10 -3.33
CA GLN A 109 -12.12 -13.02 -3.87
C GLN A 109 -13.30 -12.28 -4.52
N ARG A 110 -13.07 -11.68 -5.69
CA ARG A 110 -14.14 -11.02 -6.45
C ARG A 110 -15.32 -11.97 -6.63
N ASN A 111 -16.52 -11.51 -6.28
CA ASN A 111 -17.74 -12.25 -6.53
C ASN A 111 -18.00 -12.25 -8.05
N ASP A 112 -17.73 -13.35 -8.74
CA ASP A 112 -17.86 -13.46 -10.20
C ASP A 112 -19.33 -13.51 -10.68
N ASN A 113 -20.29 -13.31 -9.78
CA ASN A 113 -21.73 -13.22 -10.06
C ASN A 113 -22.26 -11.79 -10.29
N LEU A 114 -21.36 -10.83 -10.54
CA LEU A 114 -21.64 -9.44 -10.97
C LEU A 114 -20.85 -9.11 -12.23
#